data_AF-A0A3D3UK43-F1
#
_entry.id   AF-A0A3D3UK43-F1
#
_cell.length_a   1.000
_cell.length_b   1.000
_cell.length_c   1.000
_cell.angle_alpha   90.00
_cell.angle_beta   90.00
_cell.angle_gamma   90.00
#
_symmetry.space_group_name_H-M   'P 1'
#
loop_
_entity.id
_entity.type
_entity.pdbx_description
1 polymer ?
#
loop_
_entity_poly.entity_id
_entity_poly.type
_entity_poly.pdbx_seq_one_letter_code
_entity_poly.pdbx_strand_id
1 'polypeptide(L)'
;NVGDCAGMAADLFETYAVTVVATMVLASIFFTEGVQSALMLLPLAIGGVCIITSIIGTFFVRLGASQSIMGALYKGFIASAVLSLIALYPLIDQFVGMDTEITSRAQTFTGFDLFLCGVAGLVVTGLIIWITEYYTGTGYRPVRSVAAASVTGHGTNVIQGLAVSLEATALPALVIVAGIIVTYTLAGLFGIAIAVTTMLALAGMVVALDAFGPVTDNAGGIAEMAELDEGVRKTT
;
A
#
# COMPACT_ATOMS: atom_id res chain seq x y z
N ASN A 1 15.11 14.24 2.44
CA ASN A 1 14.16 15.31 2.84
C ASN A 1 13.43 15.96 1.66
N VAL A 2 14.10 16.72 0.77
CA VAL A 2 13.38 17.42 -0.32
C VAL A 2 12.77 16.43 -1.32
N GLY A 3 13.55 15.47 -1.82
CA GLY A 3 13.04 14.39 -2.68
C GLY A 3 12.27 13.34 -1.87
N ASP A 4 12.98 12.65 -0.99
CA ASP A 4 12.48 11.42 -0.35
C ASP A 4 11.43 11.64 0.75
N CYS A 5 11.17 12.87 1.20
CA CYS A 5 10.04 13.13 2.10
C CYS A 5 8.98 13.97 1.40
N ALA A 6 9.33 15.18 0.95
CA ALA A 6 8.34 16.09 0.39
C ALA A 6 7.84 15.64 -0.99
N GLY A 7 8.75 15.21 -1.88
CA GLY A 7 8.39 14.69 -3.20
C GLY A 7 7.55 13.42 -3.13
N MET A 8 7.99 12.44 -2.34
CA MET A 8 7.26 11.19 -2.11
C MET A 8 5.88 11.41 -1.48
N ALA A 9 5.76 12.28 -0.47
CA ALA A 9 4.46 12.59 0.14
C ALA A 9 3.52 13.28 -0.86
N ALA A 10 4.04 14.15 -1.73
CA ALA A 10 3.26 14.78 -2.79
C ALA A 10 2.79 13.78 -3.86
N ASP A 11 3.65 12.85 -4.27
CA ASP A 11 3.32 11.78 -5.22
C ASP A 11 2.20 10.85 -4.68
N LEU A 12 2.32 10.43 -3.42
CA LEU A 12 1.29 9.63 -2.76
C LEU A 12 -0.01 10.42 -2.55
N PHE A 13 0.06 11.72 -2.24
CA PHE A 13 -1.12 12.57 -2.16
C PHE A 13 -1.83 12.72 -3.51
N GLU A 14 -1.09 12.93 -4.60
CA GLU A 14 -1.64 13.00 -5.96
C GLU A 14 -2.32 11.68 -6.30
N THR A 15 -1.63 10.56 -6.12
CA THR A 15 -2.15 9.22 -6.39
C THR A 15 -3.43 8.94 -5.60
N TYR A 16 -3.47 9.34 -4.32
CA TYR A 16 -4.65 9.23 -3.46
C TYR A 16 -5.81 10.09 -3.96
N ALA A 17 -5.58 11.38 -4.22
CA ALA A 17 -6.60 12.32 -4.67
C ALA A 17 -7.17 11.92 -6.04
N VAL A 18 -6.32 11.60 -7.00
CA VAL A 18 -6.72 11.18 -8.35
C VAL A 18 -7.53 9.90 -8.31
N THR A 19 -7.13 8.91 -7.50
CA THR A 19 -7.85 7.63 -7.37
C THR A 19 -9.25 7.81 -6.77
N VAL A 20 -9.35 8.59 -5.69
CA VAL A 20 -10.64 8.86 -5.04
C VAL A 20 -11.56 9.59 -6.01
N VAL A 21 -11.09 10.67 -6.65
CA VAL A 21 -11.88 11.44 -7.63
C VAL A 21 -12.28 10.57 -8.82
N ALA A 22 -11.38 9.75 -9.36
CA ALA A 22 -11.70 8.84 -10.45
C ALA A 22 -12.81 7.85 -10.06
N THR A 23 -12.76 7.30 -8.85
CA THR A 23 -13.79 6.38 -8.33
C THR A 23 -15.14 7.10 -8.18
N MET A 24 -15.14 8.35 -7.71
CA MET A 24 -16.35 9.18 -7.63
C MET A 24 -16.94 9.49 -9.01
N VAL A 25 -16.10 9.79 -9.99
CA VAL A 25 -16.52 10.03 -11.38
C VAL A 25 -17.07 8.76 -12.03
N LEU A 26 -16.45 7.60 -11.77
CA LEU A 26 -17.02 6.33 -12.21
C LEU A 26 -18.39 6.07 -11.57
N ALA A 27 -18.54 6.34 -10.27
CA ALA A 27 -19.84 6.21 -9.61
C ALA A 27 -20.91 7.12 -10.26
N SER A 28 -20.57 8.35 -10.64
CA SER A 28 -21.53 9.29 -11.23
C SER A 28 -21.94 8.93 -12.67
N ILE A 29 -21.10 8.22 -13.41
CA ILE A 29 -21.36 7.82 -14.80
C ILE A 29 -22.13 6.49 -14.87
N PHE A 30 -21.81 5.55 -13.98
CA PHE A 30 -22.30 4.17 -14.08
C PHE A 30 -23.60 3.89 -13.31
N PHE A 31 -23.99 4.74 -12.35
CA PHE A 31 -25.18 4.54 -11.52
C PHE A 31 -26.15 5.74 -11.62
N THR A 32 -27.44 5.45 -11.47
CA THR A 32 -28.53 6.44 -11.55
C THR A 32 -29.22 6.65 -10.19
N GLU A 33 -30.17 7.58 -10.13
CA GLU A 33 -30.80 8.10 -8.90
C GLU A 33 -31.20 7.03 -7.87
N GLY A 34 -30.90 7.30 -6.59
CA GLY A 34 -31.16 6.42 -5.44
C GLY A 34 -29.87 5.88 -4.79
N VAL A 35 -28.96 5.32 -5.58
CA VAL A 35 -27.72 4.67 -5.09
C VAL A 35 -26.46 5.47 -5.47
N GLN A 36 -26.55 6.32 -6.49
CA GLN A 36 -25.44 7.12 -7.00
C GLN A 36 -24.74 7.97 -5.93
N SER A 37 -25.49 8.69 -5.10
CA SER A 37 -24.90 9.55 -4.06
C SER A 37 -24.12 8.76 -3.01
N ALA A 38 -24.63 7.59 -2.60
CA ALA A 38 -23.96 6.70 -1.67
C ALA A 38 -22.64 6.16 -2.27
N LEU A 39 -22.65 5.71 -3.52
CA LEU A 39 -21.46 5.17 -4.20
C LEU A 39 -20.41 6.24 -4.53
N MET A 40 -20.84 7.49 -4.77
CA MET A 40 -19.92 8.62 -4.90
C MET A 40 -19.26 8.98 -3.56
N LEU A 41 -19.94 8.81 -2.43
CA LEU A 41 -19.37 9.06 -1.10
C LEU A 41 -18.55 7.88 -0.57
N LEU A 42 -18.79 6.67 -1.07
CA LEU A 42 -18.13 5.44 -0.63
C LEU A 42 -16.59 5.52 -0.63
N PRO A 43 -15.88 5.98 -1.68
CA PRO A 43 -14.42 6.04 -1.64
C PRO A 43 -13.88 7.00 -0.57
N LEU A 44 -14.59 8.10 -0.30
CA LEU A 44 -14.24 9.03 0.79
C LEU A 44 -14.47 8.39 2.17
N ALA A 45 -15.56 7.63 2.32
CA ALA A 45 -15.88 6.93 3.54
C ALA A 45 -14.85 5.81 3.83
N ILE A 46 -14.43 5.07 2.81
CA ILE A 46 -13.36 4.07 2.87
C ILE A 46 -12.05 4.73 3.32
N GLY A 47 -11.64 5.83 2.68
CA GLY A 47 -10.46 6.58 3.08
C GLY A 47 -10.54 7.07 4.53
N GLY A 48 -11.70 7.63 4.92
CA GLY A 48 -11.93 8.14 6.28
C GLY A 48 -11.82 7.06 7.36
N VAL A 49 -12.46 5.90 7.16
CA VAL A 49 -12.37 4.80 8.15
C VAL A 49 -10.96 4.23 8.22
N CYS A 50 -10.27 4.11 7.08
CA CYS A 50 -8.94 3.54 7.03
C CYS A 50 -7.89 4.46 7.65
N ILE A 51 -8.07 5.80 7.60
CA ILE A 51 -7.26 6.76 8.36
C ILE A 51 -7.36 6.49 9.87
N ILE A 52 -8.58 6.30 10.39
CA ILE A 52 -8.79 6.01 11.82
C ILE A 52 -8.08 4.71 12.20
N THR A 53 -8.24 3.66 11.39
CA THR A 53 -7.56 2.38 11.66
C THR A 53 -6.04 2.48 11.51
N SER A 54 -5.53 3.33 10.62
CA SER A 54 -4.09 3.58 10.47
C SER A 54 -3.51 4.28 11.69
N ILE A 55 -4.22 5.27 12.24
CA ILE A 55 -3.86 5.94 13.50
C ILE A 55 -3.80 4.90 14.63
N ILE A 56 -4.82 4.04 14.75
CA ILE A 56 -4.83 2.97 15.76
C ILE A 56 -3.66 2.01 15.55
N GLY A 57 -3.34 1.64 14.30
CA GLY A 57 -2.23 0.77 13.95
C GLY A 57 -0.86 1.30 14.39
N THR A 58 -0.67 2.62 14.46
CA THR A 58 0.59 3.21 14.95
C THR A 58 0.93 2.80 16.38
N PHE A 59 -0.07 2.59 17.24
CA PHE A 59 0.15 2.17 18.63
C PHE A 59 0.71 0.74 18.75
N PHE A 60 0.59 -0.06 17.69
CA PHE A 60 1.14 -1.42 17.58
C PHE A 60 2.60 -1.44 17.08
N VAL A 61 3.14 -0.31 16.63
CA VAL A 61 4.56 -0.17 16.26
C VAL A 61 5.39 -0.14 17.53
N ARG A 62 5.74 -1.32 18.04
CA ARG A 62 6.56 -1.49 19.24
C ARG A 62 7.70 -2.47 18.98
N LEU A 63 8.90 -2.09 19.41
CA LEU A 63 10.07 -2.96 19.36
C LEU A 63 9.84 -4.19 20.24
N GLY A 64 10.04 -5.37 19.65
CA GLY A 64 9.98 -6.64 20.35
C GLY A 64 11.34 -7.09 20.88
N ALA A 65 11.40 -8.32 21.37
CA ALA A 65 12.66 -8.94 21.84
C ALA A 65 13.75 -9.01 20.76
N SER A 66 13.37 -9.10 19.48
CA SER A 66 14.31 -9.12 18.34
C SER A 66 14.91 -7.77 17.99
N GLN A 67 14.41 -6.66 18.57
CA GLN A 67 14.83 -5.28 18.26
C GLN A 67 14.82 -4.93 16.76
N SER A 68 14.05 -5.66 15.94
CA SER A 68 13.96 -5.40 14.51
C SER A 68 13.00 -4.25 14.22
N ILE A 69 13.55 -3.14 13.72
CA ILE A 69 12.77 -1.92 13.44
C ILE A 69 11.73 -2.20 12.35
N MET A 70 12.15 -2.79 11.22
CA MET A 70 11.23 -3.20 10.15
C MET A 70 10.14 -4.17 10.64
N GLY A 71 10.48 -5.06 11.58
CA GLY A 71 9.50 -5.96 12.19
C GLY A 71 8.45 -5.23 13.01
N ALA A 72 8.82 -4.17 13.75
CA ALA A 72 7.86 -3.34 14.49
C ALA A 72 6.96 -2.54 13.54
N LEU A 73 7.55 -1.98 12.49
CA LEU A 73 6.86 -1.26 11.43
C LEU A 73 5.83 -2.15 10.70
N TYR A 74 6.18 -3.40 10.36
CA TYR A 74 5.24 -4.35 9.77
C TYR A 74 4.12 -4.76 10.71
N LYS A 75 4.35 -4.88 12.02
CA LYS A 75 3.26 -5.13 12.98
C LYS A 75 2.23 -4.00 12.96
N GLY A 76 2.69 -2.76 12.89
CA GLY A 76 1.81 -1.60 12.70
C GLY A 76 1.01 -1.71 11.40
N PHE A 77 1.67 -1.98 10.29
CA PHE A 77 1.01 -2.14 8.99
C PHE A 77 -0.04 -3.26 8.99
N ILE A 78 0.29 -4.44 9.51
CA ILE A 78 -0.63 -5.58 9.61
C ILE A 78 -1.81 -5.22 10.51
N ALA A 79 -1.56 -4.55 11.65
CA ALA A 79 -2.63 -4.08 12.52
C ALA A 79 -3.57 -3.11 11.79
N SER A 80 -3.04 -2.12 11.08
CA SER A 80 -3.84 -1.20 10.26
C SER A 80 -4.65 -1.94 9.22
N ALA A 81 -4.04 -2.86 8.46
CA ALA A 81 -4.71 -3.60 7.40
C ALA A 81 -5.84 -4.50 7.92
N VAL A 82 -5.62 -5.22 9.02
CA VAL A 82 -6.63 -6.07 9.65
C VAL A 82 -7.77 -5.24 10.24
N LEU A 83 -7.46 -4.13 10.89
CA LEU A 83 -8.48 -3.22 11.42
C LEU A 83 -9.28 -2.56 10.29
N SER A 84 -8.64 -2.14 9.20
CA SER A 84 -9.32 -1.63 8.00
C SER A 84 -10.24 -2.68 7.40
N LEU A 85 -9.80 -3.93 7.29
CA LEU A 85 -10.62 -5.04 6.79
C LEU A 85 -11.89 -5.23 7.65
N ILE A 86 -11.75 -5.23 8.97
CA ILE A 86 -12.88 -5.35 9.91
C ILE A 86 -13.81 -4.15 9.78
N ALA A 87 -13.28 -2.94 9.63
CA ALA A 87 -14.06 -1.71 9.56
C ALA A 87 -14.75 -1.51 8.19
N LEU A 88 -14.22 -2.08 7.11
CA LEU A 88 -14.82 -2.03 5.77
C LEU A 88 -16.16 -2.75 5.71
N TYR A 89 -16.33 -3.85 6.43
CA TYR A 89 -17.58 -4.63 6.42
C TYR A 89 -18.80 -3.81 6.88
N PRO A 90 -18.86 -3.27 8.11
CA PRO A 90 -20.00 -2.46 8.55
C PRO A 90 -20.13 -1.16 7.76
N LEU A 91 -19.03 -0.61 7.23
CA LEU A 91 -19.08 0.58 6.39
C LEU A 91 -19.86 0.32 5.08
N ILE A 92 -19.52 -0.75 4.38
CA ILE A 92 -20.17 -1.10 3.11
C ILE A 92 -21.64 -1.48 3.35
N ASP A 93 -21.93 -2.20 4.43
CA ASP A 93 -23.29 -2.55 4.80
C ASP A 93 -24.15 -1.30 5.08
N GLN A 94 -23.60 -0.29 5.75
CA GLN A 94 -24.33 0.96 6.03
C GLN A 94 -24.58 1.80 4.77
N PHE A 95 -23.65 1.83 3.82
CA PHE A 95 -23.75 2.69 2.62
C PHE A 95 -24.54 2.04 1.49
N VAL A 96 -24.40 0.73 1.30
CA VAL A 96 -24.93 -0.01 0.16
C VAL A 96 -25.91 -1.10 0.62
N GLY A 97 -25.64 -1.73 1.76
CA GLY A 97 -26.28 -2.98 2.18
C GLY A 97 -25.65 -4.18 1.49
N MET A 98 -25.28 -5.21 2.27
CA MET A 98 -24.55 -6.37 1.74
C MET A 98 -25.33 -7.15 0.67
N ASP A 99 -26.64 -7.31 0.88
CA ASP A 99 -27.53 -8.08 -0.01
C ASP A 99 -28.22 -7.21 -1.08
N THR A 100 -27.92 -5.90 -1.12
CA THR A 100 -28.52 -4.99 -2.11
C THR A 100 -27.92 -5.24 -3.48
N GLU A 101 -28.75 -5.65 -4.44
CA GLU A 101 -28.34 -5.75 -5.84
C GLU A 101 -28.23 -4.35 -6.47
N ILE A 102 -27.03 -4.01 -6.92
CA ILE A 102 -26.77 -2.82 -7.71
C ILE A 102 -26.59 -3.25 -9.16
N THR A 103 -27.51 -2.82 -10.01
CA THR A 103 -27.37 -2.99 -11.45
C THR A 103 -26.64 -1.78 -12.04
N SER A 104 -25.41 -2.00 -12.48
CA SER A 104 -24.74 -1.10 -13.42
C SER A 104 -25.13 -1.47 -14.85
N ARG A 105 -24.97 -0.53 -15.80
CA ARG A 105 -25.31 -0.72 -17.23
C ARG A 105 -24.71 -1.98 -17.89
N ALA A 106 -23.66 -2.57 -17.31
CA ALA A 106 -22.96 -3.74 -17.84
C ALA A 106 -23.03 -5.01 -16.95
N GLN A 107 -23.25 -4.88 -15.64
CA GLN A 107 -23.20 -5.99 -14.68
C GLN A 107 -24.07 -5.69 -13.45
N THR A 108 -24.67 -6.74 -12.88
CA THR A 108 -25.33 -6.70 -11.57
C THR A 108 -24.39 -7.32 -10.55
N PHE A 109 -24.18 -6.63 -9.43
CA PHE A 109 -23.35 -7.08 -8.32
C PHE A 109 -23.98 -6.66 -7.00
N THR A 110 -23.51 -7.23 -5.91
CA THR A 110 -24.03 -6.97 -4.55
C THR A 110 -23.08 -6.09 -3.74
N GLY A 111 -23.55 -5.54 -2.63
CA GLY A 111 -22.67 -4.86 -1.66
C GLY A 111 -21.56 -5.78 -1.15
N PHE A 112 -21.83 -7.08 -1.03
CA PHE A 112 -20.82 -8.08 -0.69
C PHE A 112 -19.72 -8.21 -1.75
N ASP A 113 -20.05 -8.12 -3.04
CA ASP A 113 -19.05 -8.13 -4.11
C ASP A 113 -18.12 -6.90 -4.03
N LEU A 114 -18.65 -5.74 -3.63
CA LEU A 114 -17.85 -4.55 -3.37
C LEU A 114 -16.94 -4.72 -2.15
N PHE A 115 -17.42 -5.39 -1.10
CA PHE A 115 -16.60 -5.74 0.04
C PHE A 115 -15.44 -6.67 -0.38
N LEU A 116 -15.72 -7.72 -1.14
CA LEU A 116 -14.69 -8.61 -1.69
C LEU A 116 -13.68 -7.87 -2.58
N CYS A 117 -14.14 -6.91 -3.39
CA CYS A 117 -13.23 -6.05 -4.15
C CYS A 117 -12.31 -5.23 -3.24
N GLY A 118 -12.86 -4.68 -2.15
CA GLY A 118 -12.08 -3.97 -1.14
C GLY A 118 -11.06 -4.86 -0.42
N VAL A 119 -11.44 -6.10 -0.08
CA VAL A 119 -10.52 -7.10 0.48
C VAL A 119 -9.40 -7.41 -0.51
N ALA A 120 -9.73 -7.63 -1.79
CA ALA A 120 -8.76 -7.88 -2.83
C ALA A 120 -7.74 -6.73 -2.95
N GLY A 121 -8.19 -5.47 -2.85
CA GLY A 121 -7.30 -4.31 -2.80
C GLY A 121 -6.29 -4.37 -1.65
N LEU A 122 -6.76 -4.62 -0.42
CA LEU A 122 -5.87 -4.76 0.74
C LEU A 122 -4.88 -5.92 0.59
N VAL A 123 -5.33 -7.05 0.03
CA VAL A 123 -4.47 -8.22 -0.25
C VAL A 123 -3.41 -7.87 -1.29
N VAL A 124 -3.78 -7.19 -2.38
CA VAL A 124 -2.83 -6.73 -3.40
C VAL A 124 -1.77 -5.82 -2.79
N THR A 125 -2.15 -4.85 -1.95
CA THR A 125 -1.18 -3.99 -1.24
C THR A 125 -0.23 -4.82 -0.37
N GLY A 126 -0.74 -5.77 0.40
CA GLY A 126 0.10 -6.65 1.23
C GLY A 126 1.07 -7.50 0.42
N LEU A 127 0.61 -8.06 -0.71
CA LEU A 127 1.45 -8.85 -1.62
C LEU A 127 2.54 -7.99 -2.26
N ILE A 128 2.22 -6.79 -2.72
CA ILE A 128 3.20 -5.87 -3.31
C ILE A 128 4.27 -5.52 -2.27
N ILE A 129 3.88 -5.17 -1.04
CA ILE A 129 4.85 -4.86 0.03
C ILE A 129 5.76 -6.07 0.32
N TRP A 130 5.19 -7.27 0.41
CA TRP A 130 5.96 -8.49 0.67
C TRP A 130 6.93 -8.83 -0.46
N ILE A 131 6.50 -8.69 -1.72
CA ILE A 131 7.36 -8.90 -2.88
C ILE A 131 8.48 -7.86 -2.91
N THR A 132 8.17 -6.59 -2.68
CA THR A 132 9.17 -5.51 -2.65
C THR A 132 10.23 -5.81 -1.60
N GLU A 133 9.85 -6.18 -0.37
CA GLU A 133 10.79 -6.55 0.70
C GLU A 133 11.71 -7.73 0.32
N TYR A 134 11.20 -8.72 -0.41
CA TYR A 134 12.03 -9.83 -0.89
C TYR A 134 13.11 -9.36 -1.88
N TYR A 135 12.81 -8.39 -2.74
CA TYR A 135 13.76 -7.87 -3.73
C TYR A 135 14.69 -6.77 -3.20
N THR A 136 14.31 -6.06 -2.13
CA THR A 136 15.08 -4.96 -1.56
C THR A 136 15.76 -5.29 -0.22
N GLY A 137 15.33 -6.35 0.47
CA GLY A 137 15.89 -6.75 1.76
C GLY A 137 17.25 -7.45 1.62
N THR A 138 18.22 -7.03 2.45
CA THR A 138 19.60 -7.57 2.48
C THR A 138 19.70 -9.05 2.87
N GLY A 139 18.65 -9.57 3.50
CA GLY A 139 18.53 -10.97 3.90
C GLY A 139 18.25 -11.94 2.76
N TYR A 140 17.83 -11.46 1.59
CA TYR A 140 17.29 -12.30 0.52
C TYR A 140 18.24 -12.49 -0.65
N ARG A 141 17.93 -13.48 -1.49
CA ARG A 141 18.73 -13.85 -2.68
C ARG A 141 19.02 -12.65 -3.60
N PRO A 142 18.05 -11.79 -3.96
CA PRO A 142 18.27 -10.74 -4.95
C PRO A 142 19.38 -9.77 -4.53
N VAL A 143 19.30 -9.20 -3.34
CA VAL A 143 20.31 -8.27 -2.81
C VAL A 143 21.65 -8.95 -2.55
N ARG A 144 21.65 -10.18 -2.01
CA ARG A 144 22.89 -10.95 -1.80
C ARG A 144 23.62 -11.25 -3.11
N SER A 145 22.89 -11.48 -4.20
CA SER A 145 23.49 -11.71 -5.52
C SER A 145 24.20 -10.46 -6.05
N VAL A 146 23.60 -9.28 -5.86
CA VAL A 146 24.18 -7.99 -6.24
C VAL A 146 25.43 -7.68 -5.40
N ALA A 147 25.34 -7.90 -4.08
CA ALA A 147 26.48 -7.75 -3.18
C ALA A 147 27.65 -8.69 -3.53
N ALA A 148 27.38 -9.95 -3.88
CA ALA A 148 28.40 -10.89 -4.34
C ALA A 148 29.03 -10.45 -5.68
N ALA A 149 28.24 -9.91 -6.60
CA ALA A 149 28.74 -9.39 -7.87
C ALA A 149 29.75 -8.24 -7.66
N SER A 150 29.62 -7.46 -6.59
CA SER A 150 30.55 -6.38 -6.24
C SER A 150 31.99 -6.85 -6.04
N VAL A 151 32.23 -8.11 -5.67
CA VAL A 151 33.59 -8.69 -5.53
C VAL A 151 34.32 -8.77 -6.88
N THR A 152 33.57 -8.85 -7.98
CA THR A 152 34.13 -8.98 -9.33
C THR A 152 34.29 -7.64 -10.05
N GLY A 153 33.80 -6.54 -9.46
CA GLY A 153 33.95 -5.18 -9.97
C GLY A 153 32.63 -4.40 -10.07
N HIS A 154 32.75 -3.10 -10.36
CA HIS A 154 31.57 -2.21 -10.43
C HIS A 154 30.66 -2.55 -11.62
N GLY A 155 31.21 -2.97 -12.76
CA GLY A 155 30.43 -3.27 -13.96
C GLY A 155 29.49 -4.46 -13.76
N THR A 156 29.98 -5.54 -13.14
CA THR A 156 29.17 -6.72 -12.82
C THR A 156 28.14 -6.43 -11.74
N ASN A 157 28.43 -5.56 -10.78
CA ASN A 157 27.44 -5.06 -9.82
C ASN A 157 26.26 -4.36 -10.52
N VAL A 158 26.54 -3.44 -11.45
CA VAL A 158 25.49 -2.74 -12.20
C VAL A 158 24.69 -3.70 -13.07
N ILE A 159 25.36 -4.61 -13.80
CA ILE A 159 24.68 -5.61 -14.64
C ILE A 159 23.77 -6.50 -13.80
N GLN A 160 24.25 -6.99 -12.65
CA GLN A 160 23.47 -7.84 -11.76
C GLN A 160 22.29 -7.06 -11.17
N GLY A 161 22.49 -5.81 -10.77
CA GLY A 161 21.41 -4.94 -10.27
C GLY A 161 20.30 -4.71 -11.30
N LEU A 162 20.67 -4.47 -12.57
CA LEU A 162 19.71 -4.31 -13.66
C LEU A 162 18.97 -5.62 -13.98
N ALA A 163 19.67 -6.76 -13.93
CA ALA A 163 19.03 -8.06 -14.13
C ALA A 163 17.98 -8.33 -13.04
N VAL A 164 18.32 -8.04 -11.77
CA VAL A 164 17.40 -8.17 -10.63
C VAL A 164 16.23 -7.20 -10.74
N SER A 165 16.43 -5.96 -11.18
CA SER A 165 15.33 -4.99 -11.32
C SER A 165 14.33 -5.41 -12.41
N LEU A 166 14.81 -5.96 -13.53
CA LEU A 166 13.96 -6.54 -14.56
C LEU A 166 13.16 -7.74 -14.04
N GLU A 167 13.79 -8.62 -13.26
CA GLU A 167 13.10 -9.76 -12.60
C GLU A 167 12.04 -9.28 -11.59
N ALA A 168 12.36 -8.26 -10.78
CA ALA A 168 11.52 -7.77 -9.70
C ALA A 168 10.16 -7.22 -10.16
N THR A 169 10.05 -6.74 -11.40
CA THR A 169 8.79 -6.22 -11.95
C THR A 169 7.76 -7.29 -12.31
N ALA A 170 8.18 -8.54 -12.53
CA ALA A 170 7.30 -9.59 -13.03
C ALA A 170 6.23 -9.99 -11.99
N LEU A 171 6.62 -10.22 -10.74
CA LEU A 171 5.70 -10.66 -9.70
C LEU A 171 4.66 -9.59 -9.32
N PRO A 172 5.02 -8.31 -9.08
CA PRO A 172 4.04 -7.25 -8.84
C PRO A 172 3.07 -7.08 -10.01
N ALA A 173 3.55 -7.16 -11.26
CA ALA A 173 2.69 -7.09 -12.43
C ALA A 173 1.66 -8.23 -12.46
N LEU A 174 2.07 -9.46 -12.16
CA LEU A 174 1.15 -10.60 -12.08
C LEU A 174 0.12 -10.45 -10.97
N VAL A 175 0.51 -9.93 -9.81
CA VAL A 175 -0.41 -9.65 -8.69
C VAL A 175 -1.45 -8.61 -9.09
N ILE A 176 -1.03 -7.52 -9.77
CA ILE A 176 -1.95 -6.49 -10.27
C ILE A 176 -2.92 -7.07 -11.31
N VAL A 177 -2.42 -7.84 -12.28
CA VAL A 177 -3.27 -8.49 -13.29
C VAL A 177 -4.29 -9.43 -12.65
N ALA A 178 -3.87 -10.25 -11.67
CA ALA A 178 -4.78 -11.11 -10.94
C ALA A 178 -5.83 -10.30 -10.16
N GLY A 179 -5.42 -9.23 -9.48
CA GLY A 179 -6.32 -8.32 -8.77
C GLY A 179 -7.36 -7.67 -9.69
N ILE A 180 -6.94 -7.21 -10.87
CA ILE A 180 -7.82 -6.66 -11.90
C ILE A 180 -8.83 -7.71 -12.36
N ILE A 181 -8.39 -8.93 -12.70
CA ILE A 181 -9.30 -9.99 -13.17
C ILE A 181 -10.34 -10.32 -12.10
N VAL A 182 -9.92 -10.53 -10.84
CA VAL A 182 -10.83 -10.87 -9.73
C VAL A 182 -11.86 -9.75 -9.52
N THR A 183 -11.40 -8.52 -9.36
CA THR A 183 -12.27 -7.38 -9.03
C THR A 183 -13.20 -7.00 -10.19
N TYR A 184 -12.73 -7.15 -11.44
CA TYR A 184 -13.55 -6.97 -12.62
C TYR A 184 -14.65 -8.04 -12.74
N THR A 185 -14.35 -9.29 -12.42
CA THR A 185 -15.37 -10.36 -12.44
C THR A 185 -16.44 -10.18 -11.38
N LEU A 186 -16.11 -9.53 -10.25
CA LEU A 186 -17.03 -9.30 -9.14
C LEU A 186 -17.95 -8.09 -9.37
N ALA A 187 -17.38 -6.92 -9.70
CA ALA A 187 -18.15 -5.67 -9.82
C ALA A 187 -17.69 -4.77 -10.98
N GLY A 188 -17.07 -5.35 -12.01
CA GLY A 188 -16.66 -4.66 -13.22
C GLY A 188 -15.64 -3.56 -12.97
N LEU A 189 -15.73 -2.49 -13.77
CA LEU A 189 -14.84 -1.33 -13.64
C LEU A 189 -14.96 -0.65 -12.28
N PHE A 190 -16.15 -0.67 -11.67
CA PHE A 190 -16.35 -0.09 -10.35
C PHE A 190 -15.70 -0.95 -9.26
N GLY A 191 -15.73 -2.28 -9.39
CA GLY A 191 -14.98 -3.20 -8.53
C GLY A 191 -13.48 -2.93 -8.54
N ILE A 192 -12.88 -2.72 -9.71
CA ILE A 192 -11.47 -2.30 -9.83
C ILE A 192 -11.25 -0.98 -9.09
N ALA A 193 -12.12 0.02 -9.29
CA ALA A 193 -11.98 1.33 -8.65
C ALA A 193 -12.03 1.25 -7.12
N ILE A 194 -12.91 0.42 -6.55
CA ILE A 194 -12.98 0.15 -5.11
C ILE A 194 -11.73 -0.59 -4.61
N ALA A 195 -11.21 -1.55 -5.37
CA ALA A 195 -9.96 -2.23 -5.04
C ALA A 195 -8.77 -1.24 -5.01
N VAL A 196 -8.63 -0.36 -6.00
CA VAL A 196 -7.55 0.64 -6.00
C VAL A 196 -7.74 1.68 -4.89
N THR A 197 -8.99 2.07 -4.59
CA THR A 197 -9.29 2.95 -3.45
C THR A 197 -8.85 2.33 -2.14
N THR A 198 -9.15 1.05 -1.92
CA THR A 198 -8.75 0.33 -0.71
C THR A 198 -7.25 0.05 -0.65
N MET A 199 -6.58 -0.15 -1.80
CA MET A 199 -5.12 -0.26 -1.87
C MET A 199 -4.42 0.98 -1.28
N LEU A 200 -4.98 2.16 -1.55
CA LEU A 200 -4.46 3.45 -1.05
C LEU A 200 -5.06 3.87 0.29
N ALA A 201 -6.06 3.17 0.82
CA ALA A 201 -6.71 3.56 2.06
C ALA A 201 -5.78 3.46 3.28
N LEU A 202 -4.71 2.65 3.18
CA LEU A 202 -3.63 2.56 4.16
C LEU A 202 -2.50 3.58 3.93
N ALA A 203 -2.68 4.57 3.04
CA ALA A 203 -1.64 5.54 2.68
C ALA A 203 -1.00 6.21 3.88
N GLY A 204 -1.76 6.54 4.94
CA GLY A 204 -1.20 7.16 6.14
C GLY A 204 -0.12 6.31 6.82
N MET A 205 -0.33 4.98 6.92
CA MET A 205 0.69 4.07 7.44
C MET A 205 1.84 3.88 6.44
N VAL A 206 1.54 3.75 5.14
CA VAL A 206 2.57 3.59 4.11
C VAL A 206 3.52 4.79 4.04
N VAL A 207 2.98 6.02 4.07
CA VAL A 207 3.78 7.26 4.12
C VAL A 207 4.64 7.29 5.39
N ALA A 208 4.13 6.85 6.53
CA ALA A 208 4.90 6.81 7.76
C ALA A 208 6.07 5.80 7.69
N LEU A 209 5.86 4.65 7.05
CA LEU A 209 6.90 3.65 6.79
C LEU A 209 7.99 4.19 5.87
N ASP A 210 7.60 4.93 4.84
CA ASP A 210 8.51 5.42 3.81
C ASP A 210 9.31 6.64 4.30
N ALA A 211 8.66 7.53 5.07
CA ALA A 211 9.32 8.67 5.71
C ALA A 211 10.34 8.26 6.79
N PHE A 212 10.28 7.03 7.32
CA PHE A 212 11.25 6.54 8.30
C PHE A 212 12.68 6.53 7.74
N GLY A 213 12.88 6.03 6.50
CA GLY A 213 14.19 5.87 5.89
C GLY A 213 15.00 7.17 5.78
N PRO A 214 14.45 8.24 5.17
CA PRO A 214 15.14 9.51 5.06
C PRO A 214 15.42 10.18 6.41
N VAL A 215 14.57 9.95 7.42
CA VAL A 215 14.80 10.47 8.77
C VAL A 215 16.00 9.76 9.41
N THR A 216 16.08 8.43 9.30
CA THR A 216 17.24 7.67 9.80
C THR A 216 18.52 7.98 9.04
N ASP A 217 18.46 8.16 7.71
CA ASP A 217 19.63 8.50 6.90
C ASP A 217 20.23 9.86 7.31
N ASN A 218 19.38 10.88 7.50
CA ASN A 218 19.85 12.18 8.00
C ASN A 218 20.40 12.09 9.42
N ALA A 219 19.78 11.29 10.29
CA ALA A 219 20.28 11.08 11.65
C ALA A 219 21.69 10.46 11.62
N GLY A 220 21.92 9.47 10.75
CA GLY A 220 23.22 8.85 10.53
C GLY A 220 24.25 9.82 9.93
N GLY A 221 23.84 10.65 8.97
CA GLY A 221 24.70 11.70 8.42
C GLY A 221 25.10 12.76 9.44
N ILE A 222 24.18 13.19 10.32
CA ILE A 222 24.46 14.12 11.42
C ILE A 222 25.44 13.48 12.42
N ALA A 223 25.23 12.20 12.77
CA ALA A 223 26.14 11.48 13.67
C ALA A 223 27.56 11.39 13.11
N GLU A 224 27.70 11.12 11.81
CA GLU A 224 28.99 11.09 11.11
C GLU A 224 29.67 12.47 11.08
N MET A 225 28.93 13.52 10.67
CA MET A 225 29.47 14.88 10.56
C MET A 225 29.81 15.51 11.91
N ALA A 226 29.17 15.06 12.98
CA ALA A 226 29.43 15.51 14.35
C ALA A 226 30.47 14.64 15.08
N GLU A 227 31.11 13.69 14.40
CA GLU A 227 32.12 12.78 14.95
C GLU A 227 31.66 12.08 16.25
N LEU A 228 30.39 11.68 16.31
CA LEU A 228 29.85 10.97 17.47
C LEU A 228 30.36 9.53 17.54
N ASP A 229 30.28 8.93 18.73
CA ASP A 229 30.73 7.56 18.98
C ASP A 229 30.14 6.54 17.98
N GLU A 230 30.93 5.52 17.63
CA GLU A 230 30.54 4.44 16.69
C GLU A 230 29.23 3.73 17.09
N GLY A 231 28.92 3.68 18.40
CA GLY A 231 27.67 3.12 18.91
C GLY A 231 26.43 3.89 18.43
N VAL A 232 26.54 5.22 18.27
CA VAL A 232 25.47 6.06 17.72
C VAL A 232 25.30 5.73 16.23
N ARG A 233 26.41 5.65 15.48
CA ARG A 233 26.41 5.34 14.04
C ARG A 233 25.86 3.95 13.71
N LYS A 234 26.09 2.97 14.59
CA LYS A 234 25.54 1.61 14.45
C LYS A 234 24.02 1.55 14.68
N THR A 235 23.49 2.51 15.42
CA THR A 235 22.06 2.57 15.77
C THR A 235 21.25 3.35 14.73
N THR A 236 21.84 4.37 14.12
CA THR A 236 21.27 5.22 13.05
C THR A 236 21.39 4.58 11.68
#